data_AF-A0A3L7W3K6-F1
#
_entry.id   AF-A0A3L7W3K6-F1
#
_cell.length_a   1.000
_cell.length_b   1.000
_cell.length_c   1.000
_cell.angle_alpha   90.00
_cell.angle_beta   90.00
_cell.angle_gamma   90.00
#
_symmetry.space_group_name_H-M   'P 1'
#
loop_
_entity.id
_entity.type
_entity.pdbx_description
1 polymer ?
#
loop_
_entity_poly.entity_id
_entity_poly.type
_entity_poly.pdbx_seq_one_letter_code
_entity_poly.pdbx_strand_id
1 'polypeptide(L)'
;MSIGDDEGVTSAARDQLRISEAQLGRMRAMQYAYSALFFRQITIWGIVAIGLLALSNLDQFERVIACVPFIVPFAFLEAGYLFYYTVFARRHAEFLERAINAQLGRAALVAHRLEAAYFNDPAAPKLAFFSFARPSSFTSAMTVGYSIGALVLWVSGIEGSLALAADGSIPPIVPALALLWTLGVTGYLLWHFLGRRDEERLLAELRAFYGDGVGSPKRQRRSR
;
A
#
# COMPACT_ATOMS: atom_id res chain seq x y z
N MET A 1 -4.02 -43.64 -34.97
CA MET A 1 -5.07 -43.21 -34.03
C MET A 1 -4.36 -42.95 -32.70
N SER A 2 -3.86 -41.72 -32.50
CA SER A 2 -3.08 -41.33 -31.32
C SER A 2 -4.05 -40.92 -30.22
N ILE A 3 -4.30 -41.81 -29.28
CA ILE A 3 -5.13 -41.57 -28.08
C ILE A 3 -4.25 -41.06 -26.91
N GLY A 4 -2.92 -41.10 -27.04
CA GLY A 4 -1.98 -40.72 -25.97
C GLY A 4 -1.67 -39.22 -25.86
N ASP A 5 -1.79 -38.45 -26.93
CA ASP A 5 -1.38 -37.04 -26.91
C ASP A 5 -2.40 -36.13 -26.19
N ASP A 6 -3.69 -36.49 -26.21
CA ASP A 6 -4.78 -35.68 -25.62
C ASP A 6 -4.85 -35.82 -24.07
N GLU A 7 -4.54 -37.02 -23.53
CA GLU A 7 -4.41 -37.23 -22.08
C GLU A 7 -3.20 -36.49 -21.47
N GLY A 8 -2.08 -36.47 -22.20
CA GLY A 8 -0.88 -35.73 -21.80
C GLY A 8 -1.11 -34.22 -21.74
N VAL A 9 -1.77 -33.64 -22.75
CA VAL A 9 -2.11 -32.21 -22.79
C VAL A 9 -3.12 -31.83 -21.71
N THR A 10 -4.14 -32.68 -21.46
CA THR A 10 -5.14 -32.40 -20.44
C THR A 10 -4.63 -32.55 -19.00
N SER A 11 -3.65 -33.42 -18.75
CA SER A 11 -2.99 -33.52 -17.43
C SER A 11 -2.09 -32.33 -17.14
N ALA A 12 -1.27 -31.91 -18.10
CA ALA A 12 -0.43 -30.72 -17.98
C ALA A 12 -1.24 -29.43 -17.76
N ALA A 13 -2.38 -29.29 -18.47
CA ALA A 13 -3.28 -28.16 -18.29
C ALA A 13 -3.92 -28.14 -16.88
N ARG A 14 -4.31 -29.30 -16.35
CA ARG A 14 -4.83 -29.40 -14.97
C ARG A 14 -3.77 -29.06 -13.92
N ASP A 15 -2.53 -29.51 -14.13
CA ASP A 15 -1.42 -29.18 -13.24
C ASP A 15 -1.08 -27.69 -13.24
N GLN A 16 -1.06 -27.06 -14.41
CA GLN A 16 -0.85 -25.62 -14.53
C GLN A 16 -1.97 -24.83 -13.84
N LEU A 17 -3.23 -25.26 -13.98
CA LEU A 17 -4.37 -24.66 -13.31
C LEU A 17 -4.24 -24.77 -11.78
N ARG A 18 -3.87 -25.95 -11.27
CA ARG A 18 -3.65 -26.21 -9.85
C ARG A 18 -2.52 -25.35 -9.28
N ILE A 19 -1.41 -25.21 -10.00
CA ILE A 19 -0.30 -24.33 -9.61
C ILE A 19 -0.75 -22.87 -9.55
N SER A 20 -1.51 -22.42 -10.56
CA SER A 20 -2.02 -21.05 -10.64
C SER A 20 -3.01 -20.74 -9.52
N GLU A 21 -3.91 -21.67 -9.20
CA GLU A 21 -4.85 -21.56 -8.08
C GLU A 21 -4.10 -21.49 -6.74
N ALA A 22 -3.11 -22.36 -6.53
CA ALA A 22 -2.28 -22.32 -5.32
C ALA A 22 -1.48 -21.00 -5.21
N GLN A 23 -0.96 -20.48 -6.32
CA GLN A 23 -0.32 -19.17 -6.36
C GLN A 23 -1.32 -18.05 -6.04
N LEU A 24 -2.53 -18.09 -6.59
CA LEU A 24 -3.58 -17.10 -6.33
C LEU A 24 -3.95 -17.10 -4.84
N GLY A 25 -4.14 -18.28 -4.24
CA GLY A 25 -4.39 -18.42 -2.81
C GLY A 25 -3.29 -17.78 -1.97
N ARG A 26 -2.02 -17.99 -2.32
CA ARG A 26 -0.88 -17.34 -1.65
C ARG A 26 -0.89 -15.82 -1.81
N MET A 27 -1.16 -15.30 -3.01
CA MET A 27 -1.22 -13.86 -3.25
C MET A 27 -2.37 -13.21 -2.48
N ARG A 28 -3.55 -13.84 -2.42
CA ARG A 28 -4.69 -13.36 -1.63
C ARG A 28 -4.41 -13.39 -0.13
N ALA A 29 -3.80 -14.46 0.37
CA ALA A 29 -3.36 -14.55 1.77
C ALA A 29 -2.32 -13.49 2.12
N MET A 30 -1.36 -13.25 1.22
CA MET A 30 -0.35 -12.20 1.37
C MET A 30 -1.00 -10.81 1.41
N GLN A 31 -1.92 -10.51 0.50
CA GLN A 31 -2.66 -9.24 0.49
C GLN A 31 -3.40 -9.01 1.81
N TYR A 32 -4.09 -10.03 2.33
CA TYR A 32 -4.76 -9.95 3.63
C TYR A 32 -3.77 -9.71 4.77
N ALA A 33 -2.70 -10.52 4.86
CA ALA A 33 -1.71 -10.43 5.92
C ALA A 33 -1.07 -9.05 5.98
N TYR A 34 -0.56 -8.53 4.85
CA TYR A 34 0.06 -7.20 4.82
C TYR A 34 -0.93 -6.06 5.03
N SER A 35 -2.19 -6.20 4.62
CA SER A 35 -3.22 -5.21 4.95
C SER A 35 -3.50 -5.18 6.46
N ALA A 36 -3.59 -6.34 7.10
CA ALA A 36 -3.77 -6.43 8.55
C ALA A 36 -2.56 -5.87 9.31
N LEU A 37 -1.33 -6.17 8.85
CA LEU A 37 -0.10 -5.57 9.38
C LEU A 37 -0.13 -4.05 9.26
N PHE A 38 -0.51 -3.52 8.10
CA PHE A 38 -0.58 -2.08 7.83
C PHE A 38 -1.48 -1.35 8.83
N PHE A 39 -2.73 -1.81 9.00
CA PHE A 39 -3.65 -1.17 9.94
C PHE A 39 -3.22 -1.31 11.39
N ARG A 40 -2.68 -2.48 11.77
CA ARG A 40 -2.14 -2.68 13.12
C ARG A 40 -0.99 -1.72 13.39
N GLN A 41 -0.07 -1.57 12.45
CA GLN A 41 1.11 -0.75 12.63
C GLN A 41 0.78 0.74 12.66
N ILE A 42 -0.13 1.21 11.81
CA ILE A 42 -0.66 2.60 11.91
C ILE A 42 -1.31 2.83 13.27
N THR A 43 -2.07 1.85 13.77
CA THR A 43 -2.70 1.96 15.10
C THR A 43 -1.66 2.04 16.21
N ILE A 44 -0.64 1.17 16.16
CA ILE A 44 0.46 1.18 17.14
C ILE A 44 1.19 2.53 17.11
N TRP A 45 1.59 3.03 15.94
CA TRP A 45 2.26 4.32 15.83
C TRP A 45 1.38 5.49 16.28
N GLY A 46 0.08 5.44 15.97
CA GLY A 46 -0.89 6.42 16.46
C GLY A 46 -0.95 6.44 17.99
N ILE A 47 -1.07 5.26 18.61
CA ILE A 47 -1.08 5.13 20.08
C ILE A 47 0.25 5.60 20.68
N VAL A 48 1.38 5.23 20.08
CA VAL A 48 2.71 5.67 20.54
C VAL A 48 2.81 7.19 20.47
N ALA A 49 2.48 7.81 19.34
CA ALA A 49 2.57 9.26 19.18
C ALA A 49 1.63 10.00 20.15
N ILE A 50 0.39 9.54 20.32
CA ILE A 50 -0.56 10.09 21.30
C ILE A 50 -0.03 9.91 22.72
N GLY A 51 0.53 8.73 23.03
CA GLY A 51 1.11 8.43 24.33
C GLY A 51 2.30 9.31 24.68
N LEU A 52 3.19 9.58 23.72
CA LEU A 52 4.33 10.49 23.90
C LEU A 52 3.86 11.93 24.09
N LEU A 53 2.84 12.37 23.34
CA LEU A 53 2.24 13.69 23.51
C LEU A 53 1.60 13.80 24.91
N ALA A 54 0.80 12.83 25.33
CA ALA A 54 0.20 12.81 26.66
C ALA A 54 1.27 12.80 27.77
N LEU A 55 2.31 11.98 27.62
CA LEU A 55 3.41 11.87 28.57
C LEU A 55 4.18 13.19 28.70
N SER A 56 4.36 13.92 27.60
CA SER A 56 5.05 15.22 27.61
C SER A 56 4.32 16.31 28.39
N ASN A 57 3.04 16.12 28.73
CA ASN A 57 2.31 17.05 29.60
C ASN A 57 2.65 16.85 31.10
N LEU A 58 3.50 15.88 31.43
CA LEU A 58 4.04 15.70 32.78
C LEU A 58 5.41 16.37 32.86
N ASP A 59 5.63 17.23 33.86
CA ASP A 59 6.86 18.04 34.02
C ASP A 59 8.16 17.23 33.88
N GLN A 60 8.18 16.02 34.42
CA GLN A 60 9.35 15.13 34.39
C GLN A 60 9.66 14.52 33.01
N PHE A 61 8.73 14.61 32.05
CA PHE A 61 8.83 13.97 30.73
C PHE A 61 8.60 14.93 29.56
N GLU A 62 8.62 16.25 29.79
CA GLU A 62 8.38 17.27 28.76
C GLU A 62 9.23 17.03 27.49
N ARG A 63 10.50 16.66 27.68
CA ARG A 63 11.48 16.41 26.60
C ARG A 63 11.08 15.29 25.62
N VAL A 64 10.17 14.40 26.02
CA VAL A 64 9.72 13.27 25.19
C VAL A 64 8.93 13.75 23.97
N ILE A 65 8.32 14.95 24.01
CA ILE A 65 7.63 15.52 22.84
C ILE A 65 8.56 15.65 21.62
N ALA A 66 9.88 15.83 21.86
CA ALA A 66 10.87 15.93 20.80
C ALA A 66 11.04 14.65 19.96
N CYS A 67 10.53 13.51 20.44
CA CYS A 67 10.52 12.26 19.68
C CYS A 67 9.39 12.20 18.64
N VAL A 68 8.26 12.88 18.88
CA VAL A 68 7.06 12.79 18.04
C VAL A 68 7.34 13.16 16.58
N PRO A 69 8.06 14.26 16.26
CA PRO A 69 8.37 14.65 14.89
C PRO A 69 9.25 13.67 14.11
N PHE A 70 9.97 12.77 14.79
CA PHE A 70 10.76 11.71 14.15
C PHE A 70 9.92 10.45 13.91
N ILE A 71 9.07 10.12 14.88
CA ILE A 71 8.22 8.92 14.84
C ILE A 71 7.14 9.04 13.76
N VAL A 72 6.52 10.21 13.60
CA VAL A 72 5.44 10.36 12.60
C VAL A 72 5.95 10.06 11.18
N PRO A 73 7.02 10.68 10.65
CA PRO A 73 7.56 10.32 9.33
C PRO A 73 8.07 8.88 9.26
N PHE A 74 8.65 8.35 10.34
CA PHE A 74 9.07 6.94 10.39
C PHE A 74 7.89 5.98 10.21
N ALA A 75 6.75 6.26 10.84
CA ALA A 75 5.52 5.50 10.66
C ALA A 75 5.05 5.51 9.20
N PHE A 76 5.22 6.62 8.48
CA PHE A 76 4.92 6.70 7.04
C PHE A 76 5.89 5.87 6.18
N LEU A 77 7.17 5.79 6.52
CA LEU A 77 8.11 4.90 5.83
C LEU A 77 7.67 3.44 5.96
N GLU A 78 7.36 3.00 7.18
CA GLU A 78 6.91 1.63 7.42
C GLU A 78 5.55 1.34 6.75
N ALA A 79 4.61 2.28 6.84
CA ALA A 79 3.33 2.19 6.14
C ALA A 79 3.53 2.09 4.62
N GLY A 80 4.46 2.85 4.05
CA GLY A 80 4.84 2.79 2.64
C GLY A 80 5.41 1.42 2.25
N TYR A 81 6.27 0.85 3.09
CA TYR A 81 6.84 -0.49 2.89
C TYR A 81 5.76 -1.58 2.91
N LEU A 82 4.84 -1.56 3.88
CA LEU A 82 3.73 -2.51 3.94
C LEU A 82 2.77 -2.35 2.75
N PHE A 83 2.47 -1.10 2.37
CA PHE A 83 1.65 -0.79 1.21
C PHE A 83 2.25 -1.36 -0.07
N TYR A 84 3.57 -1.30 -0.24
CA TYR A 84 4.27 -1.84 -1.39
C TYR A 84 3.97 -3.33 -1.62
N TYR A 85 3.95 -4.15 -0.56
CA TYR A 85 3.56 -5.56 -0.65
C TYR A 85 2.08 -5.79 -0.98
N THR A 86 1.18 -4.93 -0.48
CA THR A 86 -0.23 -5.03 -0.84
C THR A 86 -0.47 -4.75 -2.32
N VAL A 87 0.28 -3.81 -2.91
CA VAL A 87 0.23 -3.53 -4.35
C VAL A 87 0.75 -4.72 -5.14
N PHE A 88 1.91 -5.27 -4.77
CA PHE A 88 2.48 -6.46 -5.41
C PHE A 88 1.47 -7.62 -5.43
N ALA A 89 0.96 -8.00 -4.26
CA ALA A 89 0.05 -9.13 -4.11
C ALA A 89 -1.26 -8.93 -4.89
N ARG A 90 -1.83 -7.72 -4.85
CA ARG A 90 -3.08 -7.39 -5.57
C ARG A 90 -2.89 -7.43 -7.08
N ARG A 91 -1.77 -6.93 -7.60
CA ARG A 91 -1.46 -6.97 -9.04
C ARG A 91 -1.22 -8.39 -9.53
N HIS A 92 -0.45 -9.18 -8.78
CA HIS A 92 -0.19 -10.56 -9.18
C HIS A 92 -1.47 -11.41 -9.15
N ALA A 93 -2.30 -11.26 -8.10
CA ALA A 93 -3.60 -11.92 -8.02
C ALA A 93 -4.53 -11.56 -9.19
N GLU A 94 -4.55 -10.30 -9.62
CA GLU A 94 -5.29 -9.87 -10.80
C GLU A 94 -4.87 -10.62 -12.07
N PHE A 95 -3.57 -10.76 -12.33
CA PHE A 95 -3.07 -11.49 -13.50
C PHE A 95 -3.39 -12.99 -13.41
N LEU A 96 -3.22 -13.60 -12.23
CA LEU A 96 -3.56 -15.00 -12.00
C LEU A 96 -5.04 -15.29 -12.24
N GLU A 97 -5.95 -14.46 -11.72
CA GLU A 97 -7.39 -14.64 -11.95
C GLU A 97 -7.76 -14.55 -13.43
N ARG A 98 -7.19 -13.59 -14.15
CA ARG A 98 -7.45 -13.43 -15.57
C ARG A 98 -6.88 -14.60 -16.38
N ALA A 99 -5.68 -15.10 -16.03
CA ALA A 99 -5.09 -16.28 -16.67
C ALA A 99 -5.93 -17.54 -16.44
N ILE A 100 -6.37 -17.78 -15.20
CA ILE A 100 -7.25 -18.90 -14.85
C ILE A 100 -8.58 -18.82 -15.61
N ASN A 101 -9.22 -17.65 -15.63
CA ASN A 101 -10.47 -17.46 -16.37
C ASN A 101 -10.31 -17.68 -17.88
N ALA A 102 -9.18 -17.25 -18.45
CA ALA A 102 -8.87 -17.47 -19.87
C ALA A 102 -8.75 -18.97 -20.18
N GLN A 103 -8.05 -19.73 -19.33
CA GLN A 103 -7.95 -21.19 -19.47
C GLN A 103 -9.31 -21.89 -19.30
N LEU A 104 -10.16 -21.41 -18.39
CA LEU A 104 -11.50 -21.97 -18.18
C LEU A 104 -12.53 -21.54 -19.25
N GLY A 105 -12.20 -20.58 -20.12
CA GLY A 105 -13.12 -20.03 -21.11
C GLY A 105 -14.32 -19.27 -20.51
N ARG A 106 -14.31 -18.97 -19.21
CA ARG A 106 -15.41 -18.32 -18.49
C ARG A 106 -14.90 -17.45 -17.33
N ALA A 107 -15.70 -16.46 -16.95
CA ALA A 107 -15.40 -15.61 -15.79
C ALA A 107 -15.82 -16.29 -14.47
N ALA A 108 -15.00 -17.23 -14.00
CA ALA A 108 -15.23 -17.93 -12.72
C ALA A 108 -14.75 -17.09 -11.52
N LEU A 109 -13.59 -16.44 -11.65
CA LEU A 109 -12.95 -15.64 -10.61
C LEU A 109 -13.12 -14.15 -10.91
N VAL A 110 -13.87 -13.45 -10.07
CA VAL A 110 -14.26 -12.04 -10.31
C VAL A 110 -13.74 -11.08 -9.24
N ALA A 111 -12.98 -11.56 -8.26
CA ALA A 111 -12.60 -10.78 -7.09
C ALA A 111 -11.79 -9.54 -7.46
N HIS A 112 -10.83 -9.61 -8.38
CA HIS A 112 -10.09 -8.42 -8.81
C HIS A 112 -10.99 -7.33 -9.42
N ARG A 113 -12.06 -7.73 -10.15
CA ARG A 113 -13.04 -6.79 -10.71
C ARG A 113 -13.90 -6.15 -9.64
N LEU A 114 -14.35 -6.93 -8.67
CA LEU A 114 -15.14 -6.44 -7.53
C LEU A 114 -14.31 -5.48 -6.67
N GLU A 115 -13.05 -5.82 -6.38
CA GLU A 115 -12.12 -4.95 -5.66
C GLU A 115 -11.83 -3.65 -6.41
N ALA A 116 -11.61 -3.71 -7.73
CA ALA A 116 -11.41 -2.52 -8.55
C ALA A 116 -12.65 -1.62 -8.58
N ALA A 117 -13.84 -2.22 -8.61
CA ALA A 117 -15.10 -1.49 -8.58
C ALA A 117 -15.35 -0.83 -7.22
N TYR A 118 -15.15 -1.57 -6.12
CA TYR A 118 -15.45 -1.15 -4.75
C TYR A 118 -14.40 -0.22 -4.16
N PHE A 119 -13.11 -0.59 -4.22
CA PHE A 119 -12.05 0.19 -3.60
C PHE A 119 -11.59 1.31 -4.51
N ASN A 120 -10.86 0.95 -5.57
CA ASN A 120 -10.35 1.83 -6.63
C ASN A 120 -9.68 0.94 -7.69
N ASP A 121 -9.71 1.37 -8.95
CA ASP A 121 -8.94 0.73 -10.01
C ASP A 121 -7.45 0.78 -9.65
N PRO A 122 -6.76 -0.37 -9.57
CA PRO A 122 -5.33 -0.40 -9.28
C PRO A 122 -4.49 0.48 -10.22
N ALA A 123 -4.91 0.69 -11.47
CA ALA A 123 -4.21 1.48 -12.47
C ALA A 123 -4.49 2.99 -12.38
N ALA A 124 -5.54 3.40 -11.68
CA ALA A 124 -5.90 4.81 -11.54
C ALA A 124 -4.77 5.62 -10.87
N PRO A 125 -4.61 6.90 -11.23
CA PRO A 125 -3.66 7.78 -10.56
C PRO A 125 -3.97 7.84 -9.06
N LYS A 126 -2.96 7.58 -8.24
CA LYS A 126 -3.09 7.50 -6.78
C LYS A 126 -1.80 7.91 -6.09
N LEU A 127 -1.94 8.41 -4.87
CA LEU A 127 -0.84 8.59 -3.93
C LEU A 127 -1.17 7.75 -2.69
N ALA A 128 -0.40 6.69 -2.44
CA ALA A 128 -0.78 5.64 -1.50
C ALA A 128 -2.21 5.12 -1.80
N PHE A 129 -3.12 5.17 -0.81
CA PHE A 129 -4.52 4.76 -0.95
C PHE A 129 -5.45 5.87 -1.49
N PHE A 130 -4.98 7.12 -1.57
CA PHE A 130 -5.76 8.23 -2.10
C PHE A 130 -5.84 8.13 -3.62
N SER A 131 -7.05 8.07 -4.18
CA SER A 131 -7.27 8.08 -5.63
C SER A 131 -7.64 9.45 -6.13
N PHE A 132 -6.86 9.98 -7.08
CA PHE A 132 -7.19 11.23 -7.76
C PHE A 132 -8.43 11.10 -8.67
N ALA A 133 -8.74 9.89 -9.12
CA ALA A 133 -9.93 9.61 -9.94
C ALA A 133 -11.22 9.52 -9.11
N ARG A 134 -11.11 9.18 -7.82
CA ARG A 134 -12.24 9.05 -6.88
C ARG A 134 -11.86 9.63 -5.52
N PRO A 135 -11.74 10.96 -5.41
CA PRO A 135 -11.32 11.61 -4.16
C PRO A 135 -12.35 11.44 -3.04
N SER A 136 -13.63 11.22 -3.37
CA SER A 136 -14.71 10.97 -2.42
C SER A 136 -14.89 9.50 -2.03
N SER A 137 -14.05 8.58 -2.52
CA SER A 137 -14.13 7.17 -2.08
C SER A 137 -13.79 7.07 -0.60
N PHE A 138 -14.37 6.07 0.09
CA PHE A 138 -14.08 5.85 1.51
C PHE A 138 -12.57 5.63 1.76
N THR A 139 -11.87 4.97 0.85
CA THR A 139 -10.40 4.80 0.89
C THR A 139 -9.64 6.12 0.83
N SER A 140 -10.05 7.03 -0.05
CA SER A 140 -9.48 8.37 -0.16
C SER A 140 -9.77 9.20 1.10
N ALA A 141 -11.01 9.17 1.58
CA ALA A 141 -11.42 9.85 2.82
C ALA A 141 -10.63 9.37 4.04
N MET A 142 -10.46 8.05 4.20
CA MET A 142 -9.66 7.46 5.28
C MET A 142 -8.18 7.88 5.18
N THR A 143 -7.62 7.88 3.97
CA THR A 143 -6.23 8.32 3.76
C THR A 143 -6.04 9.77 4.20
N VAL A 144 -6.95 10.67 3.78
CA VAL A 144 -6.94 12.08 4.21
C VAL A 144 -7.10 12.19 5.72
N GLY A 145 -8.03 11.45 6.33
CA GLY A 145 -8.24 11.47 7.78
C GLY A 145 -6.99 11.07 8.56
N TYR A 146 -6.32 9.97 8.16
CA TYR A 146 -5.04 9.58 8.77
C TYR A 146 -3.94 10.61 8.55
N SER A 147 -3.84 11.19 7.36
CA SER A 147 -2.87 12.24 7.05
C SER A 147 -3.08 13.50 7.90
N ILE A 148 -4.33 13.93 8.09
CA ILE A 148 -4.66 15.08 8.95
C ILE A 148 -4.30 14.77 10.41
N GLY A 149 -4.69 13.59 10.92
CA GLY A 149 -4.36 13.20 12.29
C GLY A 149 -2.85 13.15 12.53
N ALA A 150 -2.10 12.60 11.58
CA ALA A 150 -0.64 12.57 11.65
C ALA A 150 -0.02 13.96 11.56
N LEU A 151 -0.57 14.86 10.73
CA LEU A 151 -0.13 16.25 10.63
C LEU A 151 -0.32 16.98 11.97
N VAL A 152 -1.48 16.83 12.61
CA VAL A 152 -1.75 17.42 13.93
C VAL A 152 -0.73 16.93 14.96
N LEU A 153 -0.51 15.62 15.05
CA LEU A 153 0.48 15.05 15.98
C LEU A 153 1.89 15.58 15.70
N TRP A 154 2.27 15.67 14.43
CA TRP A 154 3.59 16.17 14.05
C TRP A 154 3.78 17.66 14.36
N VAL A 155 2.78 18.50 14.06
CA VAL A 155 2.81 19.94 14.37
C VAL A 155 2.95 20.15 15.87
N SER A 156 2.15 19.45 16.68
CA SER A 156 2.26 19.50 18.15
C SER A 156 3.66 19.07 18.63
N GLY A 157 4.23 18.02 18.03
CA GLY A 157 5.60 17.60 18.31
C GLY A 157 6.65 18.68 17.99
N ILE A 158 6.52 19.34 16.83
CA ILE A 158 7.44 20.39 16.38
C ILE A 158 7.32 21.63 17.25
N GLU A 159 6.11 22.10 17.52
CA GLU A 159 5.88 23.26 18.38
C GLU A 159 6.47 23.04 19.78
N GLY A 160 6.21 21.87 20.38
CA GLY A 160 6.82 21.49 21.66
C GLY A 160 8.35 21.42 21.61
N SER A 161 8.91 20.85 20.54
CA SER A 161 10.37 20.79 20.35
C SER A 161 11.00 22.18 20.21
N LEU A 162 10.31 23.11 19.54
CA LEU A 162 10.78 24.49 19.37
C LEU A 162 10.72 25.24 20.70
N ALA A 163 9.67 25.05 21.50
CA ALA A 163 9.57 25.63 22.84
C ALA A 163 10.71 25.15 23.75
N LEU A 164 10.96 23.84 23.78
CA LEU A 164 12.08 23.23 24.52
C LEU A 164 13.47 23.62 23.99
N ALA A 165 13.57 24.05 22.74
CA ALA A 165 14.82 24.57 22.20
C ALA A 165 15.04 26.03 22.64
N ALA A 166 13.96 26.80 22.74
CA ALA A 166 13.99 28.22 23.09
C ALA A 166 14.31 28.45 24.58
N ASP A 167 13.86 27.56 25.46
CA ASP A 167 14.16 27.60 26.91
C ASP A 167 15.52 26.95 27.28
N GLY A 168 16.17 26.30 26.31
CA GLY A 168 17.45 25.60 26.48
C GLY A 168 17.34 24.18 27.03
N SER A 169 16.14 23.62 27.16
CA SER A 169 15.89 22.26 27.64
C SER A 169 16.42 21.18 26.67
N ILE A 170 16.43 21.47 25.37
CA ILE A 170 17.05 20.64 24.33
C ILE A 170 17.91 21.48 23.36
N PRO A 171 18.87 20.88 22.64
CA PRO A 171 19.65 21.58 21.63
C PRO A 171 18.77 22.08 20.46
N PRO A 172 19.00 23.30 19.93
CA PRO A 172 18.20 23.86 18.82
C PRO A 172 18.34 23.09 17.51
N ILE A 173 19.38 22.26 17.38
CA ILE A 173 19.56 21.37 16.24
C ILE A 173 18.51 20.25 16.19
N VAL A 174 17.89 19.87 17.32
CA VAL A 174 16.91 18.77 17.37
C VAL A 174 15.68 19.04 16.49
N PRO A 175 14.93 20.15 16.65
CA PRO A 175 13.81 20.46 15.75
C PRO A 175 14.25 20.66 14.30
N ALA A 176 15.45 21.19 14.05
CA ALA A 176 15.99 21.32 12.69
C ALA A 176 16.22 19.95 12.03
N LEU A 177 16.77 18.97 12.77
CA LEU A 177 16.93 17.59 12.30
C LEU A 177 15.58 16.91 12.09
N ALA A 178 14.59 17.15 12.94
CA ALA A 178 13.24 16.63 12.77
C ALA A 178 12.58 17.14 11.47
N LEU A 179 12.73 18.43 11.17
CA LEU A 179 12.26 19.04 9.93
C LEU A 179 12.97 18.41 8.72
N LEU A 180 14.30 18.33 8.77
CA LEU A 180 15.10 17.72 7.69
C LEU A 180 14.70 16.25 7.46
N TRP A 181 14.51 15.49 8.54
CA TRP A 181 14.04 14.11 8.49
C TRP A 181 12.67 14.01 7.82
N THR A 182 11.72 14.85 8.25
CA THR A 182 10.37 14.87 7.70
C THR A 182 10.37 15.21 6.21
N LEU A 183 11.15 16.21 5.80
CA LEU A 183 11.31 16.60 4.40
C LEU A 183 11.97 15.50 3.58
N GLY A 184 13.02 14.87 4.11
CA GLY A 184 13.72 13.76 3.45
C GLY A 184 12.82 12.57 3.22
N VAL A 185 12.08 12.14 4.25
CA VAL A 185 11.12 11.03 4.16
C VAL A 185 9.99 11.36 3.21
N THR A 186 9.35 12.52 3.37
CA THR A 186 8.21 12.92 2.52
C THR A 186 8.64 13.06 1.07
N GLY A 187 9.76 13.72 0.82
CA GLY A 187 10.33 13.88 -0.52
C GLY A 187 10.64 12.53 -1.17
N TYR A 188 11.25 11.60 -0.43
CA TYR A 188 11.52 10.24 -0.91
C TYR A 188 10.23 9.49 -1.25
N LEU A 189 9.25 9.48 -0.34
CA LEU A 189 7.98 8.76 -0.54
C LEU A 189 7.18 9.34 -1.72
N LEU A 190 7.09 10.67 -1.83
CA LEU A 190 6.44 11.33 -2.96
C LEU A 190 7.13 10.97 -4.27
N TRP A 191 8.46 11.11 -4.34
CA TRP A 191 9.24 10.75 -5.52
C TRP A 191 9.04 9.28 -5.92
N HIS A 192 9.11 8.37 -4.95
CA HIS A 192 8.96 6.94 -5.19
C HIS A 192 7.54 6.57 -5.68
N PHE A 193 6.51 7.00 -4.97
CA PHE A 193 5.12 6.63 -5.28
C PHE A 193 4.55 7.36 -6.50
N LEU A 194 4.94 8.62 -6.75
CA LEU A 194 4.55 9.32 -7.98
C LEU A 194 5.29 8.76 -9.19
N GLY A 195 6.54 8.31 -9.01
CA GLY A 195 7.34 7.76 -10.09
C GLY A 195 6.86 6.39 -10.60
N ARG A 196 6.16 5.60 -9.78
CA ARG A 196 5.59 4.26 -10.11
C ARG A 196 6.53 3.25 -10.78
N ARG A 197 7.85 3.51 -10.78
CA ARG A 197 8.86 2.76 -11.56
C ARG A 197 8.83 1.27 -11.26
N ASP A 198 8.68 0.90 -9.98
CA ASP A 198 8.70 -0.51 -9.60
C ASP A 198 7.35 -1.20 -9.85
N GLU A 199 6.22 -0.49 -9.77
CA GLU A 199 4.94 -1.03 -10.21
C GLU A 199 4.97 -1.28 -11.73
N GLU A 200 5.56 -0.38 -12.51
CA GLU A 200 5.71 -0.54 -13.96
C GLU A 200 6.63 -1.73 -14.31
N ARG A 201 7.75 -1.90 -13.60
CA ARG A 201 8.62 -3.08 -13.74
C ARG A 201 7.87 -4.37 -13.42
N LEU A 202 7.11 -4.40 -12.32
CA LEU A 202 6.27 -5.54 -11.97
C LEU A 202 5.25 -5.86 -13.07
N LEU A 203 4.57 -4.83 -13.59
CA LEU A 203 3.59 -5.01 -14.66
C LEU A 203 4.24 -5.51 -15.96
N ALA A 204 5.46 -5.09 -16.27
CA ALA A 204 6.21 -5.59 -17.42
C ALA A 204 6.50 -7.09 -17.28
N GLU A 205 6.99 -7.53 -16.12
CA GLU A 205 7.27 -8.94 -15.85
C GLU A 205 5.99 -9.79 -15.87
N LEU A 206 4.91 -9.31 -15.25
CA LEU A 206 3.62 -10.01 -15.26
C LEU A 206 3.05 -10.15 -16.69
N ARG A 207 3.18 -9.11 -17.53
CA ARG A 207 2.76 -9.18 -18.94
C ARG A 207 3.63 -10.12 -19.75
N ALA A 208 4.95 -10.11 -19.54
CA ALA A 208 5.86 -11.04 -20.20
C ALA A 208 5.53 -12.51 -19.88
N PHE A 209 5.16 -12.79 -18.62
CA PHE A 209 4.84 -14.14 -18.18
C PHE A 209 3.43 -14.63 -18.59
N TYR A 210 2.39 -13.80 -18.41
CA TYR A 210 0.99 -14.21 -18.65
C TYR A 210 0.44 -13.78 -20.02
N GLY A 211 1.16 -12.96 -20.78
CA GLY A 211 0.77 -12.41 -22.08
C GLY A 211 -0.11 -11.15 -21.99
N ASP A 212 -0.03 -10.31 -23.02
CA ASP A 212 -0.70 -8.99 -23.08
C ASP A 212 -2.24 -9.06 -23.07
N GLY A 213 -2.80 -10.17 -23.55
CA GLY A 213 -4.25 -10.43 -23.56
C GLY A 213 -4.85 -10.58 -22.16
N VAL A 214 -4.03 -10.93 -21.17
CA VAL A 214 -4.37 -11.00 -19.75
C VAL A 214 -4.17 -9.64 -19.07
N GLY A 215 -3.24 -8.81 -19.55
CA GLY A 215 -2.94 -7.49 -18.98
C GLY A 215 -3.87 -6.35 -19.41
N SER A 216 -4.43 -6.40 -20.62
CA SER A 216 -5.25 -5.31 -21.17
C SER A 216 -6.68 -5.30 -20.61
N PRO A 217 -7.17 -4.17 -20.06
CA PRO A 217 -8.60 -3.98 -19.86
C PRO A 217 -9.22 -3.79 -21.24
N LYS A 218 -9.56 -4.89 -21.94
CA LYS A 218 -10.51 -4.79 -23.04
C LYS A 218 -11.78 -4.22 -22.43
N ARG A 219 -12.00 -2.93 -22.70
CA ARG A 219 -13.22 -2.18 -22.46
C ARG A 219 -14.34 -3.02 -23.07
N GLN A 220 -14.97 -3.88 -22.28
CA GLN A 220 -16.16 -4.60 -22.69
C GLN A 220 -17.20 -3.52 -22.94
N ARG A 221 -17.32 -3.17 -24.22
CA ARG A 221 -18.39 -2.35 -24.78
C ARG A 221 -19.68 -2.93 -24.21
N ARG A 222 -20.32 -2.17 -23.33
CA ARG A 222 -21.70 -2.44 -22.92
C ARG A 222 -22.55 -2.36 -24.18
N SER A 223 -22.96 -3.51 -24.70
CA SER A 223 -24.17 -3.60 -25.52
C SER A 223 -25.35 -3.60 -24.55
N ARG A 224 -25.90 -2.42 -24.30
CA ARG A 224 -27.31 -2.21 -23.96
C ARG A 224 -27.73 -0.89 -24.58
#